data_AF-A0A924PNL1-F1
#
_entry.id   AF-A0A924PNL1-F1
#
_cell.length_a   1.000
_cell.length_b   1.000
_cell.length_c   1.000
_cell.angle_alpha   90.00
_cell.angle_beta   90.00
_cell.angle_gamma   90.00
#
_symmetry.space_group_name_H-M   'P 1'
#
loop_
_entity.id
_entity.type
_entity.pdbx_description
1 polymer ?
#
loop_
_entity_poly.entity_id
_entity_poly.type
_entity_poly.pdbx_seq_one_letter_code
_entity_poly.pdbx_strand_id
1 'polypeptide(L)'
;MPKSKPLIDHDGEVRELSLADVKQMQAASDALPAALQAKLRIRGPQKAPIKERITIRLSPDVVQPFRETGVGWQARLDAALKDWLKSHKPAELTR
;
A
#
# COMPACT_ATOMS: atom_id res chain seq x y z
N MET A 1 29.82 -15.21 32.95
CA MET A 1 28.36 -15.14 32.72
C MET A 1 27.88 -16.53 32.33
N PRO A 2 26.78 -17.06 32.89
CA PRO A 2 26.30 -18.38 32.50
C PRO A 2 25.95 -18.36 31.00
N LYS A 3 26.56 -19.26 30.24
CA LYS A 3 26.35 -19.34 28.79
C LYS A 3 24.90 -19.74 28.53
N SER A 4 24.21 -18.98 27.69
CA SER A 4 22.86 -19.33 27.22
C SER A 4 22.89 -20.72 26.58
N LYS A 5 21.87 -21.54 26.86
CA LYS A 5 21.72 -22.84 26.20
C LYS A 5 21.74 -22.65 24.68
N PRO A 6 22.39 -23.55 23.92
CA PRO A 6 22.43 -23.47 22.47
C PRO A 6 21.00 -23.43 21.89
N LEU A 7 20.83 -22.76 20.74
CA LEU A 7 19.52 -22.60 20.11
C LEU A 7 19.00 -23.91 19.50
N ILE A 8 19.93 -24.79 19.09
CA ILE A 8 19.65 -26.09 18.49
C ILE A 8 20.28 -27.15 19.39
N ASP A 9 19.56 -28.23 19.67
CA ASP A 9 20.08 -29.38 20.42
C ASP A 9 20.79 -30.40 19.51
N HIS A 10 21.23 -31.52 20.09
CA HIS A 10 21.92 -32.59 19.35
C HIS A 10 21.04 -33.27 18.31
N ASP A 11 19.72 -33.29 18.53
CA ASP A 11 18.75 -33.93 17.65
C ASP A 11 18.27 -32.98 16.53
N GLY A 12 18.77 -31.74 16.53
CA GLY A 12 18.48 -30.72 15.52
C GLY A 12 17.24 -29.89 15.83
N GLU A 13 16.64 -30.06 17.01
CA GLU A 13 15.43 -29.35 17.39
C GLU A 13 15.77 -27.95 17.91
N VAL A 14 14.96 -26.97 17.50
CA VAL A 14 15.11 -25.57 17.91
C VAL A 14 14.37 -25.36 19.23
N ARG A 15 15.09 -24.90 20.26
CA ARG A 15 14.45 -24.57 21.55
C ARG A 15 13.49 -23.39 21.43
N GLU A 16 12.54 -23.33 22.37
CA GLU A 16 11.64 -22.19 22.51
C GLU A 16 12.37 -20.85 22.70
N LEU A 17 11.82 -19.81 22.07
CA LEU A 17 12.34 -18.45 22.17
C LEU A 17 12.03 -17.86 23.55
N SER A 18 13.06 -17.36 24.22
CA SER A 18 12.95 -16.70 25.51
C SER A 18 12.92 -15.18 25.37
N LEU A 19 12.52 -14.48 26.42
CA LEU A 19 12.60 -13.01 26.48
C LEU A 19 14.03 -12.48 26.28
N ALA A 20 15.05 -13.26 26.66
CA ALA A 20 16.45 -12.88 26.42
C ALA A 20 16.81 -12.91 24.93
N ASP A 21 16.19 -13.81 24.16
CA ASP A 21 16.40 -13.91 22.71
C ASP A 21 15.70 -12.76 21.98
N VAL A 22 14.47 -12.42 22.41
CA VAL A 22 13.72 -11.28 21.86
C VAL A 22 14.50 -9.98 22.04
N LYS A 23 15.19 -9.79 23.17
CA LYS A 23 16.03 -8.59 23.41
C LYS A 23 17.24 -8.49 22.47
N GLN A 24 17.66 -9.57 21.84
CA GLN A 24 18.79 -9.59 20.90
C GLN A 24 18.36 -9.35 19.45
N MET A 25 17.06 -9.35 19.15
CA MET A 25 16.56 -9.09 17.80
C MET A 25 16.81 -7.64 17.39
N GLN A 26 17.24 -7.44 16.14
CA GLN A 26 17.61 -6.15 15.57
C GLN A 26 16.84 -5.88 14.29
N ALA A 27 16.73 -4.61 13.90
CA ALA A 27 16.16 -4.25 12.62
C ALA A 27 17.00 -4.84 11.47
N ALA A 28 16.34 -5.27 10.40
CA ALA A 28 17.02 -5.85 9.25
C ALA A 28 18.01 -4.86 8.58
N SER A 29 17.76 -3.56 8.72
CA SER A 29 18.69 -2.49 8.31
C SER A 29 20.03 -2.53 9.03
N ASP A 30 20.02 -2.97 10.29
CA ASP A 30 21.19 -2.90 11.17
C ASP A 30 21.95 -4.23 11.16
N ALA A 31 21.24 -5.34 10.96
CA ALA A 31 21.80 -6.69 11.01
C ALA A 31 22.26 -7.25 9.65
N LEU A 32 21.75 -6.75 8.51
CA LEU A 32 22.06 -7.30 7.19
C LEU A 32 23.06 -6.45 6.40
N PRO A 33 23.94 -7.06 5.57
CA PRO A 33 24.74 -6.34 4.59
C PRO A 33 23.90 -5.61 3.54
N ALA A 34 24.41 -4.49 3.01
CA ALA A 34 23.68 -3.63 2.05
C ALA A 34 23.13 -4.39 0.82
N ALA A 35 23.86 -5.39 0.30
CA ALA A 35 23.42 -6.21 -0.83
C ALA A 35 22.17 -7.05 -0.53
N LEU A 36 21.96 -7.45 0.73
CA LEU A 36 20.77 -8.16 1.17
C LEU A 36 19.65 -7.21 1.55
N GLN A 37 19.97 -6.05 2.12
CA GLN A 37 18.98 -5.00 2.40
C GLN A 37 18.27 -4.55 1.11
N ALA A 38 19.01 -4.37 0.01
CA ALA A 38 18.45 -3.98 -1.28
C ALA A 38 17.47 -5.01 -1.88
N LYS A 39 17.54 -6.28 -1.43
CA LYS A 39 16.62 -7.35 -1.84
C LYS A 39 15.34 -7.38 -1.01
N LEU A 40 15.30 -6.70 0.14
CA LEU A 40 14.09 -6.58 0.94
C LEU A 40 13.10 -5.67 0.19
N ARG A 41 12.00 -6.26 -0.29
CA ARG A 41 10.90 -5.51 -0.91
C ARG A 41 10.13 -4.77 0.17
N ILE A 42 10.66 -3.63 0.61
CA ILE A 42 9.94 -2.74 1.52
C ILE A 42 8.81 -2.09 0.72
N ARG A 43 7.56 -2.42 1.06
CA ARG A 43 6.42 -1.64 0.57
C ARG A 43 6.66 -0.21 1.08
N GLY A 44 6.75 0.75 0.16
CA GLY A 44 6.88 2.15 0.52
C GLY A 44 5.78 2.57 1.49
N PRO A 45 5.96 3.69 2.24
CA PRO A 45 5.00 4.15 3.21
C PRO A 45 3.59 4.14 2.63
N GLN A 46 2.64 3.62 3.40
CA GLN A 46 1.23 3.53 3.00
C GLN A 46 0.72 4.94 2.72
N LYS A 47 0.74 5.35 1.45
CA LYS A 47 0.18 6.63 1.04
C LYS A 47 -1.31 6.60 1.37
N ALA A 48 -1.79 7.62 2.08
CA ALA A 48 -3.21 7.82 2.29
C ALA A 48 -3.94 7.73 0.95
N PRO A 49 -5.17 7.17 0.90
CA PRO A 49 -5.89 7.01 -0.35
C PRO A 49 -6.04 8.36 -1.05
N ILE A 50 -5.40 8.50 -2.21
CA ILE A 50 -5.39 9.74 -3.01
C ILE A 50 -6.80 10.02 -3.59
N LYS A 51 -7.67 9.02 -3.60
CA LYS A 51 -9.02 9.07 -4.19
C LYS A 51 -10.06 8.70 -3.15
N GLU A 52 -11.08 9.53 -3.01
CA GLU A 52 -12.25 9.23 -2.19
C GLU A 52 -13.24 8.35 -2.97
N ARG A 53 -13.71 7.28 -2.33
CA ARG A 53 -14.73 6.41 -2.93
C ARG A 53 -16.11 6.96 -2.59
N ILE A 54 -16.74 7.62 -3.57
CA ILE A 54 -18.11 8.11 -3.46
C ILE A 54 -19.08 7.27 -4.30
N THR A 55 -20.32 7.14 -3.83
CA THR A 55 -21.41 6.49 -4.56
C THR A 55 -22.36 7.58 -5.05
N ILE A 56 -22.34 7.89 -6.35
CA ILE A 56 -23.22 8.87 -6.99
C ILE A 56 -24.00 8.23 -8.13
N ARG A 57 -25.20 8.76 -8.42
CA ARG A 57 -26.00 8.38 -9.60
C ARG A 57 -25.74 9.39 -10.71
N LEU A 58 -25.40 8.91 -11.90
CA LEU A 58 -25.19 9.70 -13.10
C LEU A 58 -26.18 9.28 -14.18
N SER A 59 -26.57 10.20 -15.05
CA SER A 59 -27.46 9.91 -16.18
C SER A 59 -26.86 8.85 -17.12
N PRO A 60 -27.68 7.96 -17.71
CA PRO A 60 -27.20 6.94 -18.65
C PRO A 60 -26.39 7.53 -19.81
N ASP A 61 -26.83 8.67 -20.34
CA ASP A 61 -26.19 9.35 -21.49
C ASP A 61 -24.76 9.82 -21.19
N VAL A 62 -24.45 10.05 -19.92
CA VAL A 62 -23.09 10.37 -19.48
C VAL A 62 -22.28 9.08 -19.31
N VAL A 63 -22.86 8.05 -18.69
CA VAL A 63 -22.10 6.85 -18.28
C VAL A 63 -21.81 5.90 -19.45
N GLN A 64 -22.76 5.72 -20.38
CA GLN A 64 -22.63 4.75 -21.47
C GLN A 64 -21.41 5.02 -22.37
N PRO A 65 -21.17 6.27 -22.85
CA PRO A 65 -20.00 6.55 -23.68
C PRO A 65 -18.68 6.24 -22.97
N PHE A 66 -18.56 6.53 -21.66
CA PHE A 66 -17.36 6.16 -20.92
C PHE A 66 -17.24 4.65 -20.79
N ARG A 67 -18.31 3.91 -20.48
CA ARG A 67 -18.25 2.45 -20.35
C ARG A 67 -17.80 1.75 -21.63
N GLU A 68 -18.21 2.25 -22.79
CA GLU A 68 -17.79 1.73 -24.09
C GLU A 68 -16.28 1.87 -24.33
N THR A 69 -15.60 2.79 -23.64
CA THR A 69 -14.12 2.91 -23.72
C THR A 69 -13.37 1.75 -23.06
N GLY A 70 -14.08 0.85 -22.35
CA GLY A 70 -13.52 -0.36 -21.76
C GLY A 70 -12.77 -0.13 -20.46
N VAL A 71 -11.69 -0.89 -20.25
CA VAL A 71 -10.91 -0.85 -19.00
C VAL A 71 -10.42 0.57 -18.72
N GLY A 72 -10.56 1.01 -17.46
CA GLY A 72 -10.15 2.34 -17.03
C GLY A 72 -11.16 3.45 -17.32
N TRP A 73 -12.38 3.16 -17.76
CA TRP A 73 -13.41 4.18 -18.01
C TRP A 73 -13.68 5.10 -16.81
N GLN A 74 -13.64 4.57 -15.58
CA GLN A 74 -13.79 5.38 -14.36
C GLN A 74 -12.66 6.40 -14.20
N ALA A 75 -11.43 6.03 -14.58
CA ALA A 75 -10.29 6.95 -14.54
C ALA A 75 -10.41 8.03 -15.63
N ARG A 76 -11.00 7.70 -16.79
CA ARG A 76 -11.30 8.68 -17.86
C ARG A 76 -12.40 9.65 -17.42
N LEU A 77 -13.42 9.16 -16.72
CA LEU A 77 -14.46 10.01 -16.13
C LEU A 77 -13.86 10.99 -15.11
N ASP A 78 -13.01 10.51 -14.19
CA ASP A 78 -12.28 11.35 -13.23
C ASP A 78 -11.42 12.42 -13.94
N ALA A 79 -10.72 12.04 -15.01
CA ALA A 79 -9.92 12.97 -15.81
C ALA A 79 -10.78 14.03 -16.50
N ALA A 80 -11.94 13.65 -17.05
CA ALA A 80 -12.88 14.58 -17.68
C ALA A 80 -13.44 15.60 -16.67
N LEU A 81 -13.81 15.14 -15.47
CA LEU A 81 -14.28 16.03 -14.39
C LEU A 81 -13.18 16.99 -13.94
N LYS A 82 -11.93 16.51 -13.81
CA LYS A 82 -10.78 17.37 -13.51
C LYS A 82 -10.52 18.41 -14.59
N ASP A 83 -10.68 18.03 -15.85
CA ASP A 83 -10.49 18.94 -16.96
C ASP A 83 -11.57 20.03 -17.00
N TRP A 84 -12.83 19.65 -16.78
CA TRP A 84 -13.95 20.58 -16.66
C TRP A 84 -13.73 21.60 -15.52
N LEU A 85 -13.19 21.17 -14.37
CA LEU A 85 -12.87 22.04 -13.24
C LEU A 85 -11.74 23.06 -13.51
N LYS A 86 -10.95 22.92 -14.58
CA LYS A 86 -9.94 23.93 -14.93
C LYS A 86 -10.56 25.20 -15.50
N SER A 87 -11.71 25.07 -16.18
CA SER A 87 -12.36 26.15 -16.91
C SER A 87 -13.70 26.56 -16.32
N HIS A 88 -14.31 25.73 -15.46
CA HIS A 88 -15.63 25.97 -14.88
C HIS A 88 -15.60 25.82 -13.37
N LYS A 89 -16.50 26.53 -12.69
CA LYS A 89 -16.70 26.38 -11.25
C LYS A 89 -18.02 25.65 -10.98
N PRO A 90 -18.06 24.69 -10.04
CA PRO A 90 -19.30 24.02 -9.65
C PRO A 90 -20.41 25.00 -9.23
N ALA A 91 -20.06 26.16 -8.69
CA ALA A 91 -21.00 27.21 -8.29
C ALA A 91 -21.78 27.82 -9.47
N GLU A 92 -21.29 27.67 -10.71
CA GLU A 92 -21.94 28.18 -11.92
C GLU A 92 -23.06 27.23 -12.39
N LEU A 93 -23.04 25.97 -11.94
CA LEU A 93 -24.09 24.99 -12.25
C LEU A 93 -25.31 25.22 -11.36
N THR A 94 -26.27 25.98 -11.87
CA THR A 94 -27.60 26.10 -11.25
C THR A 94 -28.52 25.06 -11.85
N ARG A 95 -29.34 24.42 -11.00
CA ARG A 95 -30.27 23.36 -11.40
C ARG A 95 -31.57 23.93 -11.95
#